data_AF-A0AAU9F449-F1
#
_entry.id   AF-A0AAU9F449-F1
#
_cell.length_a   1.000
_cell.length_b   1.000
_cell.length_c   1.000
_cell.angle_alpha   90.00
_cell.angle_beta   90.00
_cell.angle_gamma   90.00
#
_symmetry.space_group_name_H-M   'P 1'
#
loop_
_entity.id
_entity.type
_entity.pdbx_description
1 polymer ?
#
loop_
_entity_poly.entity_id
_entity_poly.type
_entity_poly.pdbx_seq_one_letter_code
_entity_poly.pdbx_strand_id
1 'polypeptide(L)'
;MKGADRGVGMLHLKPVKDSAKVQLIVRADNNIGQVLINLMVGNGLPCQRMGKNNVMIMSLPMPEDTKVVSILLRVKTVEEVYELLAKLKDYTK
;
A
#
# COMPACT_ATOMS: atom_id res chain seq x y z
N MET A 1 8.78 4.51 -17.89
CA MET A 1 7.84 3.39 -17.61
C MET A 1 6.49 3.98 -17.25
N LYS A 2 5.43 3.66 -18.02
CA LYS A 2 4.06 4.09 -17.70
C LYS A 2 3.50 3.04 -16.74
N GLY A 3 3.21 3.43 -15.50
CA GLY A 3 2.55 2.53 -14.54
C GLY A 3 1.14 2.21 -15.01
N ALA A 4 0.67 0.98 -14.80
CA ALA A 4 -0.74 0.64 -15.02
C ALA A 4 -1.57 1.22 -13.87
N ASP A 5 -2.58 2.01 -14.19
CA ASP A 5 -3.53 2.50 -13.21
C ASP A 5 -4.37 1.32 -12.70
N ARG A 6 -4.46 1.17 -11.37
CA ARG A 6 -5.24 0.13 -10.70
C ARG A 6 -6.60 0.63 -10.19
N GLY A 7 -6.87 1.94 -10.25
CA GLY A 7 -8.10 2.56 -9.80
C GLY A 7 -7.96 3.34 -8.49
N VAL A 8 -9.07 3.96 -8.08
CA VAL A 8 -9.20 4.74 -6.84
C VAL A 8 -9.92 3.91 -5.79
N GLY A 9 -9.43 3.94 -4.55
CA GLY A 9 -9.98 3.15 -3.48
C GLY A 9 -9.56 3.61 -2.09
N MET A 10 -10.17 2.99 -1.08
CA MET A 10 -9.87 3.21 0.32
C MET A 10 -8.85 2.17 0.81
N LEU A 11 -7.78 2.67 1.46
CA LEU A 11 -6.72 1.85 2.02
C LEU A 11 -7.03 1.48 3.46
N HIS A 12 -6.87 0.20 3.77
CA HIS A 12 -7.02 -0.37 5.10
C HIS A 12 -5.73 -1.09 5.51
N LEU A 13 -5.25 -0.81 6.71
CA LEU A 13 -4.20 -1.59 7.38
C LEU A 13 -4.87 -2.52 8.39
N LYS A 14 -4.72 -3.83 8.21
CA LYS A 14 -5.31 -4.86 9.06
C LYS A 14 -4.21 -5.65 9.77
N PRO A 15 -4.04 -5.51 11.10
CA PRO A 15 -3.06 -6.31 11.84
C PRO A 15 -3.35 -7.80 11.68
N VAL A 16 -2.32 -8.60 11.46
CA VAL A 16 -2.46 -10.06 11.43
C VAL A 16 -2.33 -10.59 12.86
N LYS A 17 -3.31 -11.38 13.31
CA LYS A 17 -3.28 -11.98 14.65
C LYS A 17 -1.99 -12.77 14.84
N ASP A 18 -1.40 -12.63 16.02
CA ASP A 18 -0.18 -13.33 16.44
C ASP A 18 1.03 -13.08 15.52
N SER A 19 1.05 -11.93 14.83
CA SER A 19 2.15 -11.54 13.94
C SER A 19 2.47 -10.06 14.08
N ALA A 20 3.74 -9.70 13.91
CA ALA A 20 4.17 -8.31 13.75
C ALA A 20 3.80 -7.72 12.36
N LYS A 21 3.22 -8.54 11.48
CA LYS A 21 2.85 -8.15 10.12
C LYS A 21 1.48 -7.48 10.08
N VAL A 22 1.31 -6.57 9.14
CA VAL A 22 0.02 -5.94 8.81
C VAL A 22 -0.32 -6.19 7.35
N GLN A 23 -1.58 -6.48 7.07
CA GLN A 23 -2.08 -6.61 5.71
C GLN A 23 -2.57 -5.24 5.22
N LEU A 24 -2.03 -4.77 4.10
CA LEU A 24 -2.49 -3.57 3.41
C LEU A 24 -3.46 -3.98 2.30
N ILE A 25 -4.70 -3.52 2.41
CA ILE A 25 -5.76 -3.78 1.44
C ILE A 25 -6.26 -2.45 0.89
N VAL A 26 -6.32 -2.31 -0.44
CA VAL A 26 -7.04 -1.22 -1.09
C VAL A 26 -8.30 -1.79 -1.71
N ARG A 27 -9.46 -1.24 -1.31
CA ARG A 27 -10.77 -1.59 -1.90
C ARG A 27 -11.26 -0.44 -2.78
N ALA A 28 -11.73 -0.76 -3.97
CA ALA A 28 -12.29 0.21 -4.91
C ALA A 28 -13.40 1.02 -4.26
N ASP A 29 -13.41 2.33 -4.54
CA ASP A 29 -14.44 3.25 -4.07
C ASP A 29 -15.67 3.18 -5.00
N ASN A 30 -16.34 2.04 -4.97
CA ASN A 30 -17.58 1.78 -5.72
C ASN A 30 -18.45 0.74 -5.00
N ASN A 31 -19.69 0.56 -5.46
CA ASN A 31 -20.66 -0.34 -4.83
C ASN A 31 -20.24 -1.82 -4.85
N ILE A 32 -19.28 -2.21 -5.69
CA ILE A 32 -18.79 -3.58 -5.80
C ILE A 32 -17.68 -3.82 -4.76
N GLY A 33 -16.86 -2.80 -4.47
CA GLY A 33 -15.80 -2.88 -3.45
C GLY A 33 -14.69 -3.89 -3.79
N GLN A 34 -14.40 -4.07 -5.08
CA GLN A 34 -13.34 -4.96 -5.57
C GLN A 34 -12.00 -4.63 -4.88
N VAL A 35 -11.24 -5.66 -4.53
CA VAL A 35 -9.89 -5.48 -3.99
C VAL A 35 -8.94 -5.11 -5.13
N LEU A 36 -8.28 -3.96 -5.02
CA LEU A 36 -7.33 -3.43 -6.00
C LEU A 36 -5.88 -3.77 -5.65
N ILE A 37 -5.57 -3.86 -4.36
CA ILE A 37 -4.28 -4.22 -3.80
C ILE A 37 -4.51 -5.04 -2.54
N ASN A 38 -3.75 -6.11 -2.37
CA ASN A 38 -3.71 -6.94 -1.17
C ASN A 38 -2.28 -7.44 -0.96
N LEU A 39 -1.54 -6.75 -0.10
CA LEU A 39 -0.13 -7.07 0.16
C LEU A 39 0.15 -7.16 1.66
N MET A 40 1.20 -7.90 2.00
CA MET A 40 1.72 -8.01 3.36
C MET A 40 2.79 -6.95 3.59
N VAL A 41 2.67 -6.22 4.69
CA VAL A 41 3.68 -5.28 5.21
C VAL A 41 4.34 -5.91 6.44
N GLY A 42 5.66 -5.87 6.46
CA GLY A 42 6.48 -6.36 7.56
C GLY A 42 7.93 -5.88 7.41
N ASN A 43 8.79 -6.38 8.29
CA ASN A 43 10.20 -6.01 8.35
C ASN A 43 10.88 -6.06 6.99
N GLY A 44 11.58 -4.97 6.65
CA GLY A 44 12.34 -4.87 5.41
C GLY A 44 11.53 -4.55 4.15
N LEU A 45 10.22 -4.30 4.23
CA LEU A 45 9.44 -3.83 3.07
C LEU A 45 9.97 -2.46 2.59
N PRO A 46 10.49 -2.34 1.36
CA PRO A 46 10.98 -1.06 0.86
C PRO A 46 9.80 -0.11 0.61
N CYS A 47 9.73 0.96 1.38
CA CYS A 47 8.76 2.03 1.18
C CYS A 47 9.42 3.41 1.31
N GLN A 48 9.07 4.34 0.43
CA GLN A 48 9.60 5.70 0.45
C GLN A 48 8.60 6.70 -0.13
N ARG A 49 8.67 7.94 0.32
CA ARG A 49 7.92 9.03 -0.30
C ARG A 49 8.49 9.37 -1.67
N MET A 50 7.61 9.65 -2.63
CA MET A 50 7.98 10.13 -3.97
C MET A 50 7.19 11.38 -4.34
N GLY A 51 7.89 12.51 -4.43
CA GLY A 51 7.28 13.80 -4.72
C GLY A 51 6.36 14.28 -3.60
N LYS A 52 5.35 15.09 -3.95
CA LYS A 52 4.51 15.79 -2.96
C LYS A 52 3.54 14.86 -2.25
N ASN A 53 2.76 14.08 -2.99
CA ASN A 53 1.59 13.34 -2.48
C ASN A 53 1.61 11.83 -2.80
N ASN A 54 2.80 11.23 -3.03
CA ASN A 54 2.91 9.81 -3.34
C ASN A 54 3.83 9.06 -2.38
N VAL A 55 3.50 7.79 -2.14
CA VAL A 55 4.33 6.80 -1.45
C VAL A 55 4.59 5.66 -2.44
N MET A 56 5.85 5.32 -2.66
CA MET A 56 6.26 4.15 -3.42
C MET A 56 6.52 2.98 -2.48
N ILE A 57 6.01 1.80 -2.85
CA ILE A 57 6.24 0.53 -2.17
C ILE A 57 6.72 -0.48 -3.20
N MET A 58 7.73 -1.31 -2.87
CA MET A 58 8.11 -2.45 -3.70
C MET A 58 7.59 -3.74 -3.09
N SER A 59 6.63 -4.39 -3.74
CA SER A 59 6.03 -5.64 -3.26
C SER A 59 5.27 -6.37 -4.36
N LEU A 60 4.71 -7.53 -4.00
CA LEU A 60 3.64 -8.20 -4.73
C LEU A 60 2.32 -7.45 -4.48
N PRO A 61 1.64 -6.95 -5.52
CA PRO A 61 0.37 -6.22 -5.37
C PRO A 61 -0.78 -7.09 -4.87
N MET A 62 -0.80 -8.36 -5.27
CA MET A 62 -1.74 -9.39 -4.81
C MET A 62 -0.98 -10.65 -4.34
N PRO A 63 -1.60 -11.50 -3.50
CA PRO A 63 -0.96 -12.73 -3.03
C PRO A 63 -0.60 -13.73 -4.15
N GLU A 64 -1.38 -13.76 -5.23
CA GLU A 64 -1.17 -14.62 -6.40
C GLU A 64 -0.12 -14.09 -7.38
N ASP A 65 0.31 -12.84 -7.23
CA ASP A 65 1.34 -12.26 -8.08
C ASP A 65 2.70 -12.92 -7.79
N THR A 66 3.48 -13.19 -8.84
CA THR A 66 4.81 -13.80 -8.71
C THR A 66 5.95 -12.80 -8.89
N LYS A 67 5.64 -11.57 -9.30
CA LYS A 67 6.63 -10.54 -9.64
C LYS A 67 6.49 -9.32 -8.75
N VAL A 68 7.58 -8.98 -8.06
CA VAL A 68 7.68 -7.73 -7.32
C VAL A 68 7.65 -6.56 -8.29
N VAL A 69 6.78 -5.59 -8.01
CA VAL A 69 6.65 -4.36 -8.80
C VAL A 69 6.71 -3.13 -7.90
N SER A 70 7.04 -1.99 -8.49
CA SER A 70 6.89 -0.69 -7.83
C SER A 70 5.42 -0.26 -7.86
N ILE A 71 4.81 -0.15 -6.68
CA ILE A 71 3.44 0.32 -6.46
C ILE A 71 3.53 1.77 -6.01
N LEU A 72 2.84 2.67 -6.70
CA LEU A 72 2.75 4.08 -6.33
C LEU A 72 1.36 4.37 -5.76
N LEU A 73 1.29 4.67 -4.46
CA LEU A 73 0.07 5.11 -3.78
C LEU A 73 0.03 6.62 -3.79
N ARG A 74 -0.97 7.21 -4.45
CA ARG A 74 -1.23 8.65 -4.44
C ARG A 74 -2.37 8.93 -3.46
N VAL A 75 -2.14 9.88 -2.56
CA VAL A 75 -3.14 10.36 -1.60
C VAL A 75 -3.52 11.80 -1.91
N LYS A 76 -4.60 12.30 -1.29
CA LYS A 76 -5.17 13.61 -1.64
C LYS A 76 -4.34 14.74 -1.04
N THR A 77 -3.89 14.58 0.20
CA THR A 77 -3.19 15.63 0.95
C THR A 77 -1.75 15.25 1.27
N VAL A 78 -0.95 16.22 1.68
CA VAL A 78 0.46 15.97 2.06
C VAL A 78 0.53 15.34 3.44
N GLU A 79 -0.41 15.71 4.30
CA GLU A 79 -0.60 15.21 5.65
C GLU A 79 -0.91 13.71 5.62
N GLU A 80 -1.78 13.27 4.71
CA GLU A 80 -2.08 11.85 4.47
C GLU A 80 -0.83 11.06 4.04
N VAL A 81 0.11 11.67 3.28
CA VAL A 81 1.38 10.99 2.93
C VAL A 81 2.20 10.74 4.19
N TYR A 82 2.33 11.76 5.04
CA TYR A 82 3.12 11.63 6.26
C TYR A 82 2.51 10.61 7.20
N GLU A 83 1.19 10.62 7.37
CA GLU A 83 0.47 9.63 8.18
C GLU A 83 0.65 8.21 7.63
N LEU A 84 0.45 8.02 6.33
CA LEU A 84 0.62 6.71 5.68
C LEU A 84 2.05 6.21 5.84
N LEU A 85 3.05 7.06 5.57
CA LEU A 85 4.45 6.68 5.66
C LEU A 85 4.85 6.36 7.11
N ALA A 86 4.37 7.13 8.09
CA ALA A 86 4.62 6.87 9.51
C ALA A 86 4.04 5.51 9.93
N LYS A 87 2.78 5.24 9.59
CA LYS A 87 2.14 3.95 9.89
C LYS A 87 2.88 2.79 9.23
N LEU A 88 3.26 2.90 7.96
CA LEU A 88 4.04 1.86 7.28
C LEU A 88 5.37 1.64 7.98
N LYS A 89 6.09 2.72 8.33
CA LYS A 89 7.38 2.64 9.02
C LYS A 89 7.29 1.91 10.36
N ASP A 90 6.17 1.99 11.07
CA ASP A 90 5.99 1.25 12.33
C ASP A 90 5.96 -0.27 12.16
N TYR A 91 5.55 -0.76 10.99
CA TYR A 91 5.53 -2.19 10.67
C TYR A 91 6.75 -2.68 9.89
N THR A 92 7.63 -1.78 9.45
CA THR A 92 8.83 -2.15 8.68
C THR A 92 10.13 -2.06 9.49
N LYS A 93 10.06 -1.72 10.79
CA LYS A 93 11.22 -1.64 11.68
C LYS A 93 11.84 -3.01 11.95
#